data_AF-A0A6N6T5P6-F1
#
_entry.id   AF-A0A6N6T5P6-F1
#
_cell.length_a   1.000
_cell.length_b   1.000
_cell.length_c   1.000
_cell.angle_alpha   90.00
_cell.angle_beta   90.00
_cell.angle_gamma   90.00
#
_symmetry.space_group_name_H-M   'P 1'
#
loop_
_entity.id
_entity.type
_entity.pdbx_description
1 polymer ?
#
loop_
_entity_poly.entity_id
_entity_poly.type
_entity_poly.pdbx_seq_one_letter_code
_entity_poly.pdbx_strand_id
1 'polypeptide(L)'
;MLGALGIYSSALDAFDADEVALLSELANDLAFGIAVLRTRAERNRAEQALREKTKELDQFFTVTLDLLCIADTDGYFHRLNPQWEVVLGYSLSELEKRRFLDLVHPDDRANTLAVLGKLGAQKIVLNFVNRYRCKDGSYRWIEWRSYPLGNLVYAAARDITDRKRAEEELERHREHLEERVTERTAELRQAMRQLVQAEKLAALGHLVAGVAHELNTPLGNARLVASTLSDELRAFAAAVDAGALRRSQVDTFLNRGREAVDLLERNTARAADLIGHFKQ
;
A
#
# COMPACT_ATOMS: atom_id res chain seq x y z
N MET A 1 40.07 -53.58 25.73
CA MET A 1 41.28 -53.75 24.89
C MET A 1 42.22 -54.59 25.72
N LEU A 2 42.49 -55.82 25.31
CA LEU A 2 43.44 -56.71 26.00
C LEU A 2 44.84 -56.35 25.50
N GLY A 3 45.68 -55.78 26.36
CA GLY A 3 47.11 -55.64 26.10
C GLY A 3 47.82 -56.88 26.62
N ALA A 4 48.81 -57.38 25.89
CA ALA A 4 49.67 -58.48 26.35
C ALA A 4 51.07 -57.91 26.62
N LEU A 5 51.59 -58.13 27.83
CA LEU A 5 52.99 -57.89 28.16
C LEU A 5 53.74 -59.20 28.01
N GLY A 6 54.50 -59.35 26.92
CA GLY A 6 55.35 -60.51 26.68
C GLY A 6 56.78 -60.22 27.12
N ILE A 7 57.31 -61.04 28.02
CA ILE A 7 58.71 -61.01 28.44
C ILE A 7 59.32 -62.37 28.10
N TYR A 8 60.48 -62.36 27.45
CA TYR A 8 61.12 -63.56 26.93
C TYR A 8 62.60 -63.59 27.35
N SER A 9 63.12 -64.79 27.58
CA SER A 9 64.54 -65.04 27.86
C SER A 9 65.05 -66.17 26.97
N SER A 10 66.33 -66.09 26.59
CA SER A 10 67.02 -67.15 25.82
C SER A 10 67.58 -68.27 26.69
N ALA A 11 67.48 -68.18 28.02
CA ALA A 11 67.89 -69.21 28.96
C ALA A 11 66.70 -70.09 29.41
N LEU A 12 66.93 -71.39 29.58
CA LEU A 12 65.97 -72.33 30.18
C LEU A 12 65.83 -72.03 31.68
N ASP A 13 64.61 -72.07 32.20
CA ASP A 13 64.27 -71.75 33.60
C ASP A 13 64.76 -70.37 34.06
N ALA A 14 64.80 -69.40 33.14
CA ALA A 14 65.32 -68.06 33.40
C ALA A 14 64.47 -67.20 34.33
N PHE A 15 63.24 -67.64 34.65
CA PHE A 15 62.37 -66.96 35.59
C PHE A 15 61.90 -67.95 36.64
N ASP A 16 62.19 -67.66 37.90
CA ASP A 16 61.62 -68.43 39.02
C ASP A 16 60.19 -67.98 39.35
N ALA A 17 59.56 -68.66 40.31
CA ALA A 17 58.18 -68.38 40.70
C ALA A 17 58.00 -66.97 41.29
N ASP A 18 59.01 -66.43 41.97
CA ASP A 18 58.96 -65.11 42.61
C ASP A 18 59.11 -64.00 41.56
N GLU A 19 59.97 -64.20 40.56
CA GLU A 19 60.12 -63.30 39.42
C GLU A 19 58.84 -63.26 38.56
N VAL A 20 58.22 -64.41 38.30
CA VAL A 20 56.92 -64.47 37.59
C VAL A 20 55.81 -63.77 38.38
N ALA A 21 55.80 -63.90 39.71
CA ALA A 21 54.83 -63.21 40.57
C ALA A 21 55.02 -61.69 40.51
N LEU A 22 56.26 -61.21 40.58
CA LEU A 22 56.60 -59.78 40.49
C LEU A 22 56.19 -59.19 39.12
N LEU A 23 56.46 -59.91 38.03
CA LEU A 23 56.06 -59.49 36.68
C LEU A 23 54.53 -59.44 36.53
N SER A 24 53.81 -60.35 37.18
CA SER A 24 52.34 -60.37 37.19
C SER A 24 51.75 -59.20 37.99
N GLU A 25 52.36 -58.84 39.13
CA GLU A 25 51.98 -57.67 39.92
C GLU A 25 52.20 -56.37 39.12
N LEU A 26 53.37 -56.21 38.50
CA LEU A 26 53.67 -55.07 37.63
C LEU A 26 52.67 -54.95 36.46
N ALA A 27 52.32 -56.07 35.84
CA ALA A 27 51.33 -56.09 34.75
C ALA A 27 49.95 -55.63 35.22
N ASN A 28 49.52 -56.02 36.43
CA ASN A 28 48.26 -55.58 37.02
C ASN A 28 48.26 -54.08 37.35
N ASP A 29 49.34 -53.57 37.94
CA ASP A 29 49.50 -52.15 38.25
C ASP A 29 49.48 -51.28 36.98
N LEU A 30 50.16 -51.73 35.92
CA LEU A 30 50.14 -51.07 34.62
C LEU A 30 48.75 -51.12 33.98
N ALA A 31 48.07 -52.26 34.04
CA ALA A 31 46.71 -52.40 33.53
C ALA A 31 45.74 -51.45 34.26
N PHE A 32 45.85 -51.35 35.59
CA PHE A 32 45.08 -50.42 36.40
C PHE A 32 45.40 -48.97 36.04
N GLY A 33 46.69 -48.61 35.94
CA GLY A 33 47.14 -47.27 35.56
C GLY A 33 46.60 -46.84 34.19
N ILE A 34 46.67 -47.72 33.19
CA ILE A 34 46.12 -47.47 31.84
C ILE A 34 44.60 -47.29 31.89
N ALA A 35 43.88 -48.11 32.64
CA ALA A 35 42.43 -48.00 32.79
C ALA A 35 42.04 -46.63 33.40
N VAL A 36 42.71 -46.23 34.49
CA VAL A 36 42.47 -44.93 35.14
C VAL A 36 42.76 -43.76 34.20
N LEU A 37 43.91 -43.78 33.51
CA LEU A 37 44.27 -42.73 32.56
C LEU A 37 43.27 -42.63 31.40
N ARG A 38 42.78 -43.78 30.91
CA ARG A 38 41.76 -43.82 29.86
C ARG A 38 40.43 -43.26 30.32
N THR A 39 39.92 -43.69 31.48
CA THR A 39 38.68 -43.16 32.05
C THR A 39 38.78 -41.65 32.26
N ARG A 40 39.93 -41.16 32.74
CA ARG A 40 40.17 -39.73 32.89
C ARG A 40 40.21 -39.00 31.54
N ALA A 41 40.83 -39.57 30.52
CA ALA A 41 40.87 -38.99 29.18
C ALA A 41 39.48 -38.94 28.53
N GLU A 42 38.68 -39.99 28.67
CA GLU A 42 37.30 -40.05 28.18
C GLU A 42 36.42 -39.01 28.91
N ARG A 43 36.53 -38.91 30.24
CA ARG A 43 35.85 -37.90 31.03
C ARG A 43 36.23 -36.47 30.61
N ASN A 44 37.53 -36.18 30.49
CA ASN A 44 38.00 -34.86 30.09
C ASN A 44 37.51 -34.48 28.67
N ARG A 45 37.49 -35.43 27.73
CA ARG A 45 36.94 -35.19 26.39
C ARG A 45 35.43 -34.91 26.43
N ALA A 46 34.68 -35.64 27.25
CA ALA A 46 33.24 -35.40 27.42
C ALA A 46 32.96 -34.03 28.06
N GLU A 47 33.70 -33.66 29.10
CA GLU A 47 33.60 -32.35 29.75
C GLU A 47 33.97 -31.22 28.77
N GLN A 48 35.03 -31.40 27.97
CA GLN A 48 35.42 -30.41 26.96
C GLN A 48 34.36 -30.28 25.85
N ALA A 49 33.85 -31.39 25.33
CA ALA A 49 32.81 -31.38 24.30
C ALA A 49 31.51 -30.72 24.81
N LEU A 50 31.13 -30.99 26.07
CA LEU A 50 30.00 -30.32 26.71
C LEU A 50 30.23 -28.81 26.81
N ARG A 51 31.41 -28.40 27.26
CA ARG A 51 31.78 -26.98 27.38
C ARG A 51 31.75 -26.26 26.04
N GLU A 52 32.25 -26.90 24.99
CA GLU A 52 32.23 -26.37 23.63
C GLU A 52 30.80 -26.21 23.12
N LYS A 53 29.94 -27.22 23.32
CA LYS A 53 28.53 -27.16 22.93
C LYS A 53 27.73 -26.12 23.69
N THR A 54 27.94 -25.99 25.01
CA THR A 54 27.32 -24.93 25.81
C THR A 54 27.75 -23.55 25.31
N LYS A 55 29.05 -23.36 25.03
CA LYS A 55 29.56 -22.09 24.49
C LYS A 55 28.95 -21.76 23.12
N GLU A 56 28.83 -22.74 22.24
CA GLU A 56 28.21 -22.58 20.92
C GLU A 56 26.75 -22.12 21.05
N LEU A 57 25.97 -22.76 21.93
CA LEU A 57 24.56 -22.38 22.19
C LEU A 57 24.44 -20.99 22.80
N ASP A 58 25.30 -20.64 23.75
CA ASP A 58 25.31 -19.31 24.36
C ASP A 58 25.67 -18.21 23.35
N GLN A 59 26.63 -18.49 22.45
CA GLN A 59 26.95 -17.58 21.35
C GLN A 59 25.77 -17.41 20.39
N PHE A 60 25.11 -18.50 20.00
CA PHE A 60 23.94 -18.44 19.12
C PHE A 60 22.81 -17.59 19.74
N PHE A 61 22.53 -17.78 21.03
CA PHE A 61 21.55 -16.99 21.77
C PHE A 61 21.92 -15.50 21.82
N THR A 62 23.22 -15.19 21.91
CA THR A 62 23.73 -13.82 22.09
C THR A 62 23.79 -13.04 20.77
N VAL A 63 24.19 -13.66 19.67
CA VAL A 63 24.49 -13.00 18.37
C VAL A 63 23.23 -12.83 17.49
N THR A 64 22.11 -13.45 17.86
CA THR A 64 20.87 -13.37 17.08
C THR A 64 20.27 -11.95 17.06
N LEU A 65 19.82 -11.51 15.88
CA LEU A 65 19.22 -10.18 15.64
C LEU A 65 17.78 -10.05 16.18
N ASP A 66 17.09 -11.18 16.35
CA ASP A 66 15.77 -11.23 16.98
C ASP A 66 15.93 -11.14 18.52
N LEU A 67 14.91 -10.61 19.18
CA LEU A 67 14.80 -10.58 20.64
C LEU A 67 14.48 -11.99 21.14
N LEU A 68 15.41 -12.63 21.84
CA LEU A 68 15.22 -13.96 22.40
C LEU A 68 14.98 -13.85 23.90
N CYS A 69 13.97 -14.57 24.42
CA CYS A 69 13.74 -14.63 25.84
C CYS A 69 13.23 -15.99 26.32
N ILE A 70 13.53 -16.27 27.59
CA ILE A 70 12.84 -17.29 28.37
C ILE A 70 12.09 -16.53 29.47
N ALA A 71 10.78 -16.76 29.56
CA ALA A 71 9.92 -16.16 30.57
C ALA A 71 9.07 -17.23 31.25
N ASP A 72 8.50 -16.93 32.41
CA ASP A 72 7.46 -17.76 33.01
C ASP A 72 6.05 -17.27 32.68
N THR A 73 5.06 -18.09 33.03
CA THR A 73 3.64 -17.74 32.88
C THR A 73 3.16 -16.71 33.93
N ASP A 74 3.97 -16.43 34.95
CA ASP A 74 3.73 -15.42 35.98
C ASP A 74 4.12 -13.99 35.54
N GLY A 75 4.77 -13.87 34.40
CA GLY A 75 5.07 -12.61 33.74
C GLY A 75 6.51 -12.12 33.89
N TYR A 76 7.45 -12.96 34.33
CA TYR A 76 8.84 -12.58 34.57
C TYR A 76 9.80 -13.17 33.54
N PHE A 77 10.80 -12.38 33.14
CA PHE A 77 11.90 -12.84 32.31
C PHE A 77 12.95 -13.57 33.16
N HIS A 78 13.36 -14.74 32.70
CA HIS A 78 14.44 -15.56 33.30
C HIS A 78 15.75 -15.43 32.54
N ARG A 79 15.68 -15.22 31.22
CA ARG A 79 16.86 -15.06 30.37
C ARG A 79 16.51 -14.19 29.17
N LEU A 80 17.38 -13.26 28.85
CA LEU A 80 17.26 -12.33 27.73
C LEU A 80 18.57 -12.28 26.95
N ASN A 81 18.50 -12.14 25.61
CA ASN A 81 19.70 -11.83 24.83
C ASN A 81 19.97 -10.30 24.82
N PRO A 82 21.21 -9.85 24.49
CA PRO A 82 21.55 -8.42 24.53
C PRO A 82 20.73 -7.53 23.59
N GLN A 83 20.08 -8.11 22.58
CA GLN A 83 19.23 -7.37 21.65
C GLN A 83 18.07 -6.62 22.35
N TRP A 84 17.63 -7.10 23.51
CA TRP A 84 16.65 -6.41 24.35
C TRP A 84 17.12 -5.02 24.80
N GLU A 85 18.40 -4.87 25.15
CA GLU A 85 18.97 -3.59 25.56
C GLU A 85 19.03 -2.61 24.38
N VAL A 86 19.39 -3.13 23.19
CA VAL A 86 19.47 -2.34 21.96
C VAL A 86 18.08 -1.82 21.55
N VAL A 87 17.05 -2.66 21.62
CA VAL A 87 15.70 -2.33 21.13
C VAL A 87 14.92 -1.48 22.14
N LEU A 88 14.96 -1.82 23.43
CA LEU A 88 14.15 -1.14 24.46
C LEU A 88 14.92 -0.12 25.30
N GLY A 89 16.25 -0.15 25.30
CA GLY A 89 17.09 0.79 26.05
C GLY A 89 17.19 0.52 27.56
N TYR A 90 16.55 -0.54 28.06
CA TYR A 90 16.73 -1.01 29.44
C TYR A 90 17.91 -1.96 29.53
N SER A 91 18.59 -1.98 30.67
CA SER A 91 19.54 -3.07 30.93
C SER A 91 18.80 -4.39 31.15
N LEU A 92 19.44 -5.53 30.83
CA LEU A 92 18.84 -6.85 31.06
C LEU A 92 18.42 -7.03 32.53
N SER A 93 19.26 -6.55 33.46
CA SER A 93 18.98 -6.63 34.90
C SER A 93 17.75 -5.81 35.34
N GLU A 94 17.43 -4.72 34.63
CA GLU A 94 16.21 -3.95 34.88
C GLU A 94 14.98 -4.68 34.35
N LEU A 95 15.11 -5.36 33.21
CA LEU A 95 14.03 -6.13 32.59
C LEU A 95 13.69 -7.39 33.39
N GLU A 96 14.69 -8.14 33.86
CA GLU A 96 14.52 -9.37 34.64
C GLU A 96 13.84 -9.12 36.01
N LYS A 97 13.97 -7.91 36.57
CA LYS A 97 13.35 -7.54 37.86
C LYS A 97 11.92 -7.03 37.74
N ARG A 98 11.38 -6.93 36.53
CA ARG A 98 10.05 -6.35 36.27
C ARG A 98 9.16 -7.39 35.62
N ARG A 99 7.85 -7.22 35.79
CA ARG A 99 6.90 -7.99 35.00
C ARG A 99 6.87 -7.43 33.60
N PHE A 100 6.97 -8.28 32.58
CA PHE A 100 6.96 -7.81 31.20
C PHE A 100 5.65 -7.10 30.84
N LEU A 101 4.53 -7.43 31.51
CA LEU A 101 3.24 -6.74 31.37
C LEU A 101 3.30 -5.26 31.73
N ASP A 102 4.25 -4.83 32.58
CA ASP A 102 4.44 -3.42 32.93
C ASP A 102 5.09 -2.61 31.80
N LEU A 103 5.76 -3.32 30.87
CA LEU A 103 6.33 -2.76 29.65
C LEU A 103 5.30 -2.73 28.51
N VAL A 104 4.26 -3.56 28.57
CA VAL A 104 3.22 -3.61 27.54
C VAL A 104 2.35 -2.36 27.57
N HIS A 105 2.08 -1.80 26.39
CA HIS A 105 1.17 -0.68 26.20
C HIS A 105 -0.20 -0.97 26.85
N PRO A 106 -0.82 -0.01 27.57
CA PRO A 106 -2.08 -0.23 28.29
C PRO A 106 -3.17 -0.96 27.48
N ASP A 107 -3.42 -0.52 26.25
CA ASP A 107 -4.43 -1.11 25.36
C ASP A 107 -4.15 -2.57 24.99
N ASP A 108 -2.87 -2.99 24.99
CA ASP A 108 -2.46 -4.31 24.54
C ASP A 108 -2.39 -5.32 25.71
N ARG A 109 -2.56 -4.87 26.96
CA ARG A 109 -2.43 -5.70 28.17
C ARG A 109 -3.47 -6.82 28.21
N ALA A 110 -4.72 -6.51 27.90
CA ALA A 110 -5.80 -7.50 27.90
C ALA A 110 -5.54 -8.63 26.89
N ASN A 111 -5.11 -8.26 25.68
CA ASN A 111 -4.75 -9.22 24.64
C ASN A 111 -3.52 -10.05 25.02
N THR A 112 -2.52 -9.42 25.64
CA THR A 112 -1.32 -10.10 26.12
C THR A 112 -1.64 -11.11 27.22
N LEU A 113 -2.54 -10.77 28.16
CA LEU A 113 -3.01 -11.69 29.19
C LEU A 113 -3.77 -12.89 28.60
N ALA A 114 -4.59 -12.68 27.57
CA ALA A 114 -5.26 -13.77 26.87
C ALA A 114 -4.27 -14.72 26.19
N VAL A 115 -3.18 -14.18 25.63
CA VAL A 115 -2.07 -14.96 25.05
C VAL A 115 -1.31 -15.74 26.11
N LEU A 116 -1.01 -15.13 27.25
CA LEU A 116 -0.45 -15.81 28.43
C LEU A 116 -1.31 -17.00 28.87
N GLY A 117 -2.63 -16.84 28.89
CA GLY A 117 -3.56 -17.95 29.19
C GLY A 117 -3.46 -19.11 28.19
N LYS A 118 -3.27 -18.82 26.89
CA LYS A 118 -3.04 -19.86 25.86
C LYS A 118 -1.71 -20.59 26.11
N LEU A 119 -0.64 -19.84 26.44
CA LEU A 119 0.67 -20.40 26.74
C LEU A 119 0.65 -21.26 28.00
N GLY A 120 -0.06 -20.83 29.05
CA GLY A 120 -0.29 -21.63 30.26
C GLY A 120 -1.02 -22.94 29.97
N ALA A 121 -1.94 -22.94 29.00
CA ALA A 121 -2.58 -24.15 28.48
C ALA A 121 -1.71 -24.94 27.48
N GLN A 122 -0.40 -24.70 27.45
CA GLN A 122 0.60 -25.33 26.57
C GLN A 122 0.32 -25.17 25.06
N LYS A 123 -0.40 -24.11 24.67
CA LYS A 123 -0.65 -23.81 23.24
C LYS A 123 0.43 -22.91 22.68
N ILE A 124 0.98 -23.28 21.53
CA ILE A 124 1.94 -22.47 20.77
C ILE A 124 1.25 -21.21 20.26
N VAL A 125 1.95 -20.08 20.33
CA VAL A 125 1.46 -18.79 19.84
C VAL A 125 2.40 -18.28 18.75
N LEU A 126 1.86 -18.02 17.58
CA LEU A 126 2.59 -17.51 16.42
C LEU A 126 2.05 -16.15 16.02
N ASN A 127 2.95 -15.25 15.63
CA ASN A 127 2.65 -13.93 15.06
C ASN A 127 1.78 -13.04 15.98
N PHE A 128 1.94 -13.17 17.30
CA PHE A 128 1.27 -12.26 18.23
C PHE A 128 2.00 -10.92 18.22
N VAL A 129 1.26 -9.82 18.09
CA VAL A 129 1.85 -8.49 18.02
C VAL A 129 1.34 -7.64 19.17
N ASN A 130 2.24 -6.98 19.89
CA ASN A 130 1.92 -5.98 20.89
C ASN A 130 2.99 -4.89 20.97
N ARG A 131 2.68 -3.81 21.67
CA ARG A 131 3.60 -2.68 21.86
C ARG A 131 4.32 -2.78 23.21
N TYR A 132 5.63 -2.69 23.18
CA TYR A 132 6.49 -2.59 24.36
C TYR A 132 7.04 -1.17 24.51
N ARG A 133 7.03 -0.66 25.74
CA ARG A 133 7.53 0.65 26.10
C ARG A 133 9.06 0.60 26.26
N CYS A 134 9.75 1.49 25.59
CA CYS A 134 11.18 1.75 25.74
C CYS A 134 11.48 2.56 27.01
N LYS A 135 12.76 2.66 27.39
CA LYS A 135 13.21 3.45 28.55
C LYS A 135 12.97 4.96 28.39
N ASP A 136 12.99 5.44 27.15
CA ASP A 136 12.67 6.82 26.78
C ASP A 136 11.16 7.14 26.74
N GLY A 137 10.31 6.14 26.99
CA GLY A 137 8.85 6.26 26.95
C GLY A 137 8.22 6.05 25.58
N SER A 138 9.00 5.90 24.51
CA SER A 138 8.49 5.52 23.19
C SER A 138 8.00 4.07 23.18
N TYR A 139 7.26 3.69 22.13
CA TYR A 139 6.76 2.32 21.97
C TYR A 139 7.33 1.65 20.73
N ARG A 140 7.63 0.35 20.85
CA ARG A 140 8.05 -0.54 19.77
C ARG A 140 7.02 -1.62 19.55
N TRP A 141 6.69 -1.88 18.30
CA TRP A 141 5.85 -3.01 17.91
C TRP A 141 6.69 -4.28 17.87
N ILE A 142 6.36 -5.23 18.74
CA ILE A 142 7.06 -6.50 18.87
C ILE A 142 6.15 -7.63 18.39
N GLU A 143 6.64 -8.40 17.41
CA GLU A 143 5.99 -9.59 16.90
C GLU A 143 6.61 -10.84 17.52
N TRP A 144 5.78 -11.72 18.06
CA TRP A 144 6.17 -12.84 18.91
C TRP A 144 5.87 -14.20 18.30
N ARG A 145 6.81 -15.12 18.51
CA ARG A 145 6.62 -16.57 18.38
C ARG A 145 7.02 -17.22 19.70
N SER A 146 6.06 -17.83 20.38
CA SER A 146 6.20 -18.32 21.75
C SER A 146 5.83 -19.79 21.85
N TYR A 147 6.74 -20.57 22.43
CA TYR A 147 6.62 -22.00 22.64
C TYR A 147 6.65 -22.29 24.14
N PRO A 148 5.54 -22.78 24.72
CA PRO A 148 5.50 -23.16 26.12
C PRO A 148 6.14 -24.53 26.32
N LEU A 149 6.87 -24.70 27.43
CA LEU A 149 7.44 -25.96 27.89
C LEU A 149 7.42 -25.99 29.42
N GLY A 150 6.46 -26.71 30.00
CA GLY A 150 6.26 -26.71 31.45
C GLY A 150 5.81 -25.33 31.93
N ASN A 151 6.48 -24.78 32.95
CA ASN A 151 6.18 -23.41 33.43
C ASN A 151 6.90 -22.30 32.65
N LEU A 152 7.78 -22.66 31.72
CA LEU A 152 8.57 -21.69 30.96
C LEU A 152 8.00 -21.50 29.55
N VAL A 153 8.24 -20.32 29.01
CA VAL A 153 7.91 -19.90 27.65
C VAL A 153 9.21 -19.49 26.98
N TYR A 154 9.54 -20.19 25.90
CA TYR A 154 10.66 -19.88 25.03
C TYR A 154 10.13 -19.06 23.86
N ALA A 155 10.60 -17.82 23.73
CA ALA A 155 10.09 -16.92 22.73
C ALA A 155 11.20 -16.27 21.91
N ALA A 156 10.89 -16.10 20.62
CA ALA A 156 11.62 -15.26 19.70
C ALA A 156 10.68 -14.14 19.26
N ALA A 157 11.21 -12.92 19.26
CA ALA A 157 10.48 -11.72 18.97
C ALA A 157 11.23 -10.83 17.98
N ARG A 158 10.49 -10.09 17.17
CA ARG A 158 11.06 -9.16 16.19
C ARG A 158 10.48 -7.77 16.37
N ASP A 159 11.32 -6.75 16.34
CA ASP A 159 10.87 -5.37 16.22
C ASP A 159 10.37 -5.14 14.79
N ILE A 160 9.07 -4.86 14.67
CA ILE A 160 8.38 -4.56 13.41
C ILE A 160 7.92 -3.10 13.36
N THR A 161 8.48 -2.23 14.20
CA THR A 161 8.08 -0.82 14.32
C THR A 161 8.23 -0.08 13.00
N ASP A 162 9.36 -0.25 12.31
CA ASP A 162 9.60 0.43 11.03
C ASP A 162 8.66 -0.07 9.94
N ARG A 163 8.34 -1.37 9.95
CA ARG A 163 7.32 -1.95 9.07
C ARG A 163 5.94 -1.35 9.35
N LYS A 164 5.55 -1.22 10.61
CA LYS A 164 4.28 -0.62 11.02
C LYS A 164 4.18 0.86 10.64
N ARG A 165 5.26 1.62 10.81
CA ARG A 165 5.34 3.03 10.37
C ARG A 165 5.19 3.15 8.85
N ALA A 166 5.87 2.30 8.09
CA ALA A 166 5.74 2.29 6.63
C ALA A 166 4.32 1.89 6.18
N GLU A 167 3.67 0.93 6.85
CA GLU A 167 2.27 0.56 6.61
C GLU A 167 1.32 1.76 6.88
N GLU A 168 1.51 2.48 7.97
CA GLU A 168 0.71 3.67 8.32
C GLU A 168 0.92 4.84 7.35
N GLU A 169 2.17 5.10 6.93
CA GLU A 169 2.48 6.14 5.95
C GLU A 169 1.87 5.83 4.57
N LEU A 170 1.95 4.56 4.15
CA LEU A 170 1.34 4.10 2.91
C LEU A 170 -0.17 4.29 2.93
N GLU A 171 -0.82 3.95 4.04
CA GLU A 171 -2.27 4.10 4.19
C GLU A 171 -2.70 5.57 4.14
N ARG A 172 -1.99 6.46 4.84
CA ARG A 172 -2.24 7.91 4.75
C ARG A 172 -2.08 8.44 3.33
N HIS A 173 -1.06 7.99 2.61
CA HIS A 173 -0.90 8.34 1.21
C HIS A 173 -2.05 7.81 0.36
N ARG A 174 -2.51 6.57 0.59
CA ARG A 174 -3.64 5.99 -0.12
C ARG A 174 -4.91 6.81 0.07
N GLU A 175 -5.25 7.15 1.31
CA GLU A 175 -6.41 8.00 1.64
C GLU A 175 -6.32 9.36 0.95
N HIS A 176 -5.16 10.03 1.02
CA HIS A 176 -4.96 11.32 0.37
C HIS A 176 -5.06 11.24 -1.16
N LEU A 177 -4.57 10.17 -1.79
CA LEU A 177 -4.73 9.95 -3.22
C LEU A 177 -6.20 9.71 -3.60
N GLU A 178 -6.95 8.97 -2.79
CA GLU A 178 -8.38 8.71 -3.02
C GLU A 178 -9.21 10.00 -2.97
N GLU A 179 -8.91 10.88 -2.00
CA GLU A 179 -9.52 12.23 -1.94
C GLU A 179 -9.22 13.04 -3.20
N ARG A 180 -7.95 13.11 -3.62
CA ARG A 180 -7.55 13.85 -4.83
C ARG A 180 -8.18 13.29 -6.10
N VAL A 181 -8.29 11.96 -6.23
CA VAL A 181 -8.95 11.33 -7.37
C VAL A 181 -10.43 11.72 -7.40
N THR A 182 -11.08 11.77 -6.24
CA THR A 182 -12.50 12.15 -6.13
C THR A 182 -12.71 13.60 -6.56
N GLU A 183 -11.89 14.53 -6.05
CA GLU A 183 -11.92 15.95 -6.41
C GLU A 183 -11.69 16.15 -7.91
N ARG A 184 -10.60 15.58 -8.46
CA ARG A 184 -10.28 15.69 -9.89
C ARG A 184 -11.34 15.08 -10.79
N THR A 185 -11.98 13.99 -10.36
CA THR A 185 -13.07 13.38 -11.11
C THR A 185 -14.30 14.29 -11.13
N ALA A 186 -14.60 14.98 -10.02
CA ALA A 186 -15.70 15.96 -9.97
C ALA A 186 -15.43 17.17 -10.86
N GLU A 187 -14.22 17.74 -10.80
CA GLU A 187 -13.78 18.83 -11.66
C GLU A 187 -13.87 18.46 -13.15
N LEU A 188 -13.36 17.27 -13.52
CA LEU A 188 -13.41 16.80 -14.90
C LEU A 188 -14.85 16.65 -15.40
N ARG A 189 -15.75 16.08 -14.58
CA ARG A 189 -17.18 15.99 -14.92
C ARG A 189 -17.81 17.36 -15.12
N GLN A 190 -17.43 18.35 -14.31
CA GLN A 190 -17.91 19.72 -14.47
C GLN A 190 -17.41 20.36 -15.76
N ALA A 191 -16.11 20.25 -16.04
CA ALA A 191 -15.51 20.76 -17.27
C ALA A 191 -16.13 20.11 -18.53
N MET A 192 -16.34 18.79 -18.51
CA MET A 192 -17.03 18.07 -19.59
C MET A 192 -18.46 18.61 -19.83
N ARG A 193 -19.24 18.86 -18.76
CA ARG A 193 -20.58 19.44 -18.89
C ARG A 193 -20.54 20.82 -19.53
N GLN A 194 -19.59 21.66 -19.13
CA GLN A 194 -19.41 23.00 -19.70
C GLN A 194 -19.04 22.94 -21.19
N LEU A 195 -18.14 22.02 -21.56
CA LEU A 195 -17.72 21.84 -22.95
C LEU A 195 -18.88 21.38 -23.85
N VAL A 196 -19.64 20.39 -23.40
CA VAL A 196 -20.85 19.94 -24.12
C VAL A 196 -21.87 21.08 -24.30
N GLN A 197 -22.03 21.93 -23.28
CA GLN A 197 -22.94 23.07 -23.37
C GLN A 197 -22.43 24.15 -24.34
N ALA A 198 -21.12 24.43 -24.33
CA ALA A 198 -20.49 25.35 -25.28
C ALA A 198 -20.62 24.85 -26.72
N GLU A 199 -20.41 23.55 -26.96
CA GLU A 199 -20.56 22.93 -28.27
C GLU A 199 -22.01 23.02 -28.79
N LYS A 200 -23.00 22.77 -27.93
CA LYS A 200 -24.42 22.95 -28.27
C LYS A 200 -24.75 24.40 -28.65
N LEU A 201 -24.23 25.38 -27.90
CA LEU A 201 -24.43 26.80 -28.21
C LEU A 201 -23.76 27.20 -29.52
N ALA A 202 -22.56 26.70 -29.80
CA ALA A 202 -21.86 26.96 -31.06
C ALA A 202 -22.62 26.36 -32.26
N ALA A 203 -23.09 25.12 -32.15
CA ALA A 203 -23.91 24.47 -33.18
C ALA A 203 -25.22 25.26 -33.43
N LEU A 204 -25.90 25.68 -32.37
CA LEU A 204 -27.09 26.53 -32.47
C LEU A 204 -26.76 27.87 -33.13
N GLY A 205 -25.63 28.50 -32.77
CA GLY A 205 -25.17 29.75 -33.38
C GLY A 205 -24.94 29.62 -34.88
N HIS A 206 -24.31 28.52 -35.34
CA HIS A 206 -24.15 28.24 -36.76
C HIS A 206 -25.48 28.06 -37.49
N LEU A 207 -26.43 27.32 -36.90
CA LEU A 207 -27.76 27.13 -37.48
C LEU A 207 -28.52 28.45 -37.59
N VAL A 208 -28.54 29.26 -36.51
CA VAL A 208 -29.20 30.57 -36.49
C VAL A 208 -28.59 31.52 -37.52
N ALA A 209 -27.26 31.54 -37.65
CA ALA A 209 -26.58 32.37 -38.65
C ALA A 209 -26.92 31.94 -40.10
N GLY A 210 -26.99 30.63 -40.37
CA GLY A 210 -27.41 30.09 -41.66
C GLY A 210 -28.85 30.49 -42.01
N VAL A 211 -29.79 30.27 -41.08
CA VAL A 211 -31.20 30.64 -41.25
C VAL A 211 -31.36 32.14 -41.44
N ALA A 212 -30.64 32.96 -40.67
CA ALA A 212 -30.67 34.41 -40.83
C ALA A 212 -30.22 34.83 -42.24
N HIS A 213 -29.17 34.22 -42.80
CA HIS A 213 -28.72 34.49 -44.16
C HIS A 213 -29.78 34.11 -45.21
N GLU A 214 -30.39 32.94 -45.07
CA GLU A 214 -31.43 32.46 -45.98
C GLU A 214 -32.71 33.29 -45.92
N LEU A 215 -33.09 33.82 -44.74
CA LEU A 215 -34.23 34.73 -44.58
C LEU A 215 -33.95 36.15 -45.08
N ASN A 216 -32.73 36.65 -44.85
CA ASN A 216 -32.34 38.00 -45.26
C ASN A 216 -32.37 38.18 -46.78
N THR A 217 -32.11 37.11 -47.54
CA THR A 217 -32.11 37.16 -49.02
C THR A 217 -33.48 37.52 -49.61
N PRO A 218 -34.57 36.74 -49.39
CA PRO A 218 -35.89 37.09 -49.89
C PRO A 218 -36.45 38.36 -49.26
N LEU A 219 -36.19 38.63 -47.98
CA LEU A 219 -36.64 39.88 -47.34
C LEU A 219 -35.92 41.12 -47.90
N GLY A 220 -34.63 41.01 -48.20
CA GLY A 220 -33.87 42.06 -48.87
C GLY A 220 -34.42 42.35 -50.26
N ASN A 221 -34.72 41.31 -51.04
CA ASN A 221 -35.36 41.44 -52.35
C ASN A 221 -36.74 42.08 -52.25
N ALA A 222 -37.57 41.63 -51.30
CA ALA A 222 -38.89 42.21 -51.05
C ALA A 222 -38.76 43.70 -50.70
N ARG A 223 -37.82 44.06 -49.81
CA ARG A 223 -37.57 45.46 -49.46
C ARG A 223 -37.14 46.30 -50.66
N LEU A 224 -36.30 45.78 -51.56
CA LEU A 224 -35.86 46.47 -52.77
C LEU A 224 -37.04 46.72 -53.72
N VAL A 225 -37.88 45.71 -53.96
CA VAL A 225 -39.08 45.82 -54.80
C VAL A 225 -40.06 46.82 -54.19
N ALA A 226 -40.31 46.75 -52.89
CA ALA A 226 -41.18 47.68 -52.18
C ALA A 226 -40.68 49.14 -52.27
N SER A 227 -39.37 49.36 -52.12
CA SER A 227 -38.77 50.70 -52.25
C SER A 227 -38.96 51.24 -53.67
N THR A 228 -38.68 50.41 -54.68
CA THR A 228 -38.82 50.80 -56.10
C THR A 228 -40.28 51.12 -56.43
N LEU A 229 -41.23 50.29 -55.98
CA LEU A 229 -42.65 50.54 -56.14
C LEU A 229 -43.10 51.83 -55.44
N SER A 230 -42.54 52.13 -54.25
CA SER A 230 -42.82 53.37 -53.54
C SER A 230 -42.35 54.60 -54.31
N ASP A 231 -41.19 54.54 -54.94
CA ASP A 231 -40.67 55.61 -55.80
C ASP A 231 -41.51 55.78 -57.07
N GLU A 232 -41.92 54.68 -57.70
CA GLU A 232 -42.83 54.71 -58.86
C GLU A 232 -44.20 55.29 -58.49
N LEU A 233 -44.75 54.93 -57.33
CA LEU A 233 -46.00 55.49 -56.80
C LEU A 233 -45.91 57.01 -56.61
N ARG A 234 -44.80 57.50 -56.05
CA ARG A 234 -44.58 58.95 -55.88
C ARG A 234 -44.47 59.67 -57.21
N ALA A 235 -43.73 59.10 -58.16
CA ALA A 235 -43.60 59.66 -59.51
C ALA A 235 -44.94 59.68 -60.25
N PHE A 236 -45.73 58.61 -60.12
CA PHE A 236 -47.08 58.52 -60.67
C PHE A 236 -48.01 59.58 -60.06
N ALA A 237 -48.05 59.70 -58.73
CA ALA A 237 -48.84 60.71 -58.03
C ALA A 237 -48.48 62.14 -58.48
N ALA A 238 -47.18 62.45 -58.60
CA ALA A 238 -46.74 63.75 -59.11
C ALA A 238 -47.20 64.02 -60.56
N ALA A 239 -47.22 62.99 -61.42
CA ALA A 239 -47.71 63.11 -62.80
C ALA A 239 -49.23 63.30 -62.88
N VAL A 240 -49.98 62.71 -61.94
CA VAL A 240 -51.42 62.94 -61.77
C VAL A 240 -51.68 64.40 -61.37
N ASP A 241 -50.98 64.89 -60.35
CA ASP A 241 -51.14 66.25 -59.82
C ASP A 241 -50.78 67.33 -60.86
N ALA A 242 -49.79 67.06 -61.72
CA ALA A 242 -49.39 67.95 -62.80
C ALA A 242 -50.35 67.95 -64.01
N GLY A 243 -51.39 67.10 -64.03
CA GLY A 243 -52.33 66.97 -65.13
C GLY A 243 -51.72 66.41 -66.44
N ALA A 244 -50.52 65.84 -66.37
CA ALA A 244 -49.73 65.40 -67.53
C ALA A 244 -49.79 63.89 -67.79
N LEU A 245 -50.76 63.20 -67.18
CA LEU A 245 -50.86 61.74 -67.16
C LEU A 245 -51.32 61.18 -68.52
N ARG A 246 -50.48 60.34 -69.14
CA ARG A 246 -50.83 59.63 -70.39
C ARG A 246 -51.34 58.23 -70.09
N ARG A 247 -52.25 57.73 -70.92
CA ARG A 247 -52.78 56.35 -70.82
C ARG A 247 -51.67 55.29 -70.78
N SER A 248 -50.62 55.45 -71.59
CA SER A 248 -49.46 54.55 -71.60
C SER A 248 -48.67 54.53 -70.28
N GLN A 249 -48.63 55.66 -69.55
CA GLN A 249 -47.98 55.74 -68.23
C GLN A 249 -48.82 55.04 -67.16
N VAL A 250 -50.15 55.13 -67.25
CA VAL A 250 -51.07 54.36 -66.40
C VAL A 250 -50.89 52.86 -66.65
N ASP A 251 -50.90 52.44 -67.92
CA ASP A 251 -50.73 51.02 -68.26
C ASP A 251 -49.36 50.47 -67.80
N THR A 252 -48.29 51.26 -67.95
CA THR A 252 -46.95 50.89 -67.50
C THR A 252 -46.89 50.77 -65.97
N PHE A 253 -47.45 51.76 -65.26
CA PHE A 253 -47.48 51.76 -63.80
C PHE A 253 -48.31 50.58 -63.24
N LEU A 254 -49.47 50.30 -63.83
CA LEU A 254 -50.32 49.17 -63.43
C LEU A 254 -49.64 47.82 -63.67
N ASN A 255 -48.95 47.66 -64.81
CA ASN A 255 -48.22 46.43 -65.11
C ASN A 255 -47.03 46.23 -64.16
N ARG A 256 -46.20 47.26 -63.95
CA ARG A 256 -45.08 47.21 -63.00
C ARG A 256 -45.53 47.04 -61.56
N GLY A 257 -46.62 47.69 -61.18
CA GLY A 257 -47.24 47.54 -59.87
C GLY A 257 -47.70 46.10 -59.62
N ARG A 258 -48.33 45.46 -60.62
CA ARG A 258 -48.73 44.05 -60.53
C ARG A 258 -47.52 43.12 -60.43
N GLU A 259 -46.50 43.32 -61.26
CA GLU A 259 -45.25 42.54 -61.19
C GLU A 259 -44.54 42.72 -59.84
N ALA A 260 -44.51 43.93 -59.32
CA ALA A 260 -43.91 44.24 -58.01
C ALA A 260 -44.68 43.55 -56.87
N VAL A 261 -46.01 43.59 -56.89
CA VAL A 261 -46.85 42.88 -55.90
C VAL A 261 -46.62 41.37 -55.97
N ASP A 262 -46.62 40.77 -57.17
CA ASP A 262 -46.35 39.34 -57.35
C ASP A 262 -44.95 38.95 -56.80
N LEU A 263 -43.93 39.78 -57.06
CA LEU A 263 -42.58 39.56 -56.56
C LEU A 263 -42.50 39.72 -55.04
N LEU A 264 -43.21 40.71 -54.47
CA LEU A 264 -43.31 40.88 -53.02
C LEU A 264 -43.94 39.65 -52.38
N GLU A 265 -45.11 39.24 -52.85
CA GLU A 265 -45.83 38.08 -52.33
C GLU A 265 -44.96 36.83 -52.39
N ARG A 266 -44.33 36.53 -53.52
CA ARG A 266 -43.44 35.37 -53.68
C ARG A 266 -42.25 35.42 -52.72
N ASN A 267 -41.59 36.56 -52.58
CA ASN A 267 -40.43 36.68 -51.69
C ASN A 267 -40.85 36.59 -50.22
N THR A 268 -41.96 37.22 -49.83
CA THR A 268 -42.48 37.14 -48.45
C THR A 268 -43.00 35.75 -48.11
N ALA A 269 -43.65 35.05 -49.06
CA ALA A 269 -44.08 33.67 -48.90
C ALA A 269 -42.89 32.74 -48.73
N ARG A 270 -41.85 32.89 -49.56
CA ARG A 270 -40.60 32.12 -49.42
C ARG A 270 -39.92 32.34 -48.06
N ALA A 271 -39.91 33.58 -47.56
CA ALA A 271 -39.40 33.86 -46.22
C ALA A 271 -40.27 33.21 -45.12
N ALA A 272 -41.60 33.22 -45.27
CA ALA A 272 -42.52 32.58 -44.34
C ALA A 272 -42.36 31.05 -44.32
N ASP A 273 -42.19 30.43 -45.49
CA ASP A 273 -41.95 28.98 -45.62
C ASP A 273 -40.64 28.57 -44.95
N LEU A 274 -39.57 29.37 -45.09
CA LEU A 274 -38.29 29.13 -44.41
C LEU A 274 -38.45 29.17 -42.88
N ILE A 275 -39.26 30.09 -42.34
CA ILE A 275 -39.59 30.14 -40.90
C ILE A 275 -40.42 28.91 -40.48
N GLY A 276 -41.36 28.48 -41.32
CA GLY A 276 -42.23 27.33 -41.07
C GLY A 276 -41.45 26.02 -40.90
N HIS A 277 -40.48 25.77 -41.78
CA HIS A 277 -39.61 24.58 -41.70
C HIS A 277 -38.68 24.57 -40.50
N PHE A 278 -38.37 25.73 -39.91
CA PHE A 278 -37.49 25.83 -38.73
C PHE A 278 -38.21 25.55 -37.39
N LYS A 279 -39.55 25.60 -37.36
CA LYS A 279 -40.35 25.38 -36.13
C LYS A 279 -40.68 23.91 -35.86
N GLN A 280 -40.39 22.99 -36.79
CA GLN A 280 -40.58 21.53 -36.64
C GLN A 280 -39.27 20.87 -36.21
#